data_AF-A0A2V1CCA4-F1
#
_entry.id   AF-A0A2V1CCA4-F1
#
_cell.length_a   1.000
_cell.length_b   1.000
_cell.length_c   1.000
_cell.angle_alpha   90.00
_cell.angle_beta   90.00
_cell.angle_gamma   90.00
#
_symmetry.space_group_name_H-M   'P 1'
#
loop_
_entity.id
_entity.type
_entity.pdbx_description
1 polymer ?
#
loop_
_entity_poly.entity_id
_entity_poly.type
_entity_poly.pdbx_seq_one_letter_code
_entity_poly.pdbx_strand_id
1 'polypeptide(L)'
;MTTPPSKSPDASTSPSPSILIPPPSATPSEVRTYFTTLLSNLHSVPTSDAKGTASKWKLGRGEEMLSFDIETYRQIFGWEAGTALFGHVNATKSKKGAGNPKGQSSERERPKRDIFGLEPGCESIYFR
;
A
#
# COMPACT_ATOMS: atom_id res chain seq x y z
N MET A 1 31.52 11.66 -41.12
CA MET A 1 31.51 10.34 -40.45
C MET A 1 32.45 10.50 -39.25
N THR A 2 32.11 10.38 -37.96
CA THR A 2 31.01 9.74 -37.23
C THR A 2 31.06 10.23 -35.76
N THR A 3 29.91 10.59 -35.20
CA THR A 3 29.47 10.75 -33.77
C THR A 3 30.42 11.22 -32.65
N PRO A 4 30.00 12.19 -31.81
CA PRO A 4 30.36 12.23 -30.40
C PRO A 4 29.46 11.30 -29.55
N PRO A 5 29.96 10.67 -28.46
CA PRO A 5 29.13 9.95 -27.51
C PRO A 5 28.39 10.95 -26.61
N SER A 6 27.09 11.15 -26.87
CA SER A 6 26.23 11.94 -26.00
C SER A 6 25.92 11.12 -24.74
N LYS A 7 26.63 11.50 -23.68
CA LYS A 7 26.47 11.07 -22.30
C LYS A 7 24.99 11.10 -21.91
N SER A 8 24.51 9.94 -21.47
CA SER A 8 23.17 9.65 -20.95
C SER A 8 22.61 10.81 -20.11
N PRO A 9 21.32 11.15 -20.26
CA PRO A 9 20.68 12.05 -19.32
C PRO A 9 20.59 11.34 -17.97
N ASP A 10 21.45 11.78 -17.05
CA ASP A 10 21.25 11.64 -15.62
C ASP A 10 19.96 12.37 -15.26
N ALA A 11 18.87 11.61 -15.17
CA ALA A 11 17.64 12.04 -14.52
C ALA A 11 17.40 11.11 -13.34
N SER A 12 18.41 10.95 -12.47
CA SER A 12 18.19 10.44 -11.12
C SER A 12 17.72 11.58 -10.22
N THR A 13 16.64 12.26 -10.62
CA THR A 13 15.85 13.06 -9.69
C THR A 13 15.05 12.05 -8.90
N SER A 14 15.48 11.79 -7.67
CA SER A 14 14.70 11.09 -6.66
C SER A 14 13.88 12.15 -5.92
N PRO A 15 12.63 12.45 -6.31
CA PRO A 15 11.66 12.90 -5.34
C PRO A 15 11.25 11.63 -4.60
N SER A 16 11.46 11.54 -3.29
CA SER A 16 10.74 10.54 -2.50
C SER A 16 9.25 10.84 -2.71
N PRO A 17 8.55 10.07 -3.57
CA PRO A 17 7.23 10.49 -3.99
C PRO A 17 6.31 10.03 -2.88
N SER A 18 5.59 10.96 -2.28
CA SER A 18 4.33 10.62 -1.65
C SER A 18 3.50 9.90 -2.72
N ILE A 19 3.49 8.57 -2.69
CA ILE A 19 2.79 7.72 -3.65
C ILE A 19 1.31 7.96 -3.41
N LEU A 20 0.74 8.89 -4.17
CA LEU A 20 -0.66 9.27 -4.08
C LEU A 20 -1.49 8.18 -4.73
N ILE A 21 -2.57 7.75 -4.05
CA ILE A 21 -3.57 6.88 -4.67
C ILE A 21 -4.13 7.59 -5.90
N PRO A 22 -4.16 6.94 -7.07
CA PRO A 22 -4.88 7.45 -8.21
C PRO A 22 -6.38 7.66 -7.89
N PRO A 23 -7.02 8.72 -8.43
CA PRO A 23 -8.46 8.92 -8.27
C PRO A 23 -9.25 7.77 -8.92
N PRO A 24 -10.54 7.59 -8.57
CA PRO A 24 -11.37 6.55 -9.18
C PRO A 24 -11.49 6.71 -10.71
N SER A 25 -11.44 7.94 -11.21
CA SER A 25 -11.44 8.27 -12.64
C SER A 25 -10.12 7.98 -13.36
N ALA A 26 -9.08 7.51 -12.65
CA ALA A 26 -7.78 7.26 -13.24
C ALA A 26 -7.84 6.18 -14.32
N THR A 27 -7.10 6.41 -15.39
CA THR A 27 -6.97 5.48 -16.50
C THR A 27 -6.17 4.24 -16.10
N PRO A 28 -6.33 3.10 -16.80
CA PRO A 28 -5.57 1.89 -16.51
C PRO A 28 -4.05 2.11 -16.57
N SER A 29 -3.59 2.99 -17.47
CA SER A 29 -2.18 3.37 -17.61
C SER A 29 -1.65 4.06 -16.35
N GLU A 30 -2.43 4.98 -15.77
CA GLU A 30 -2.06 5.68 -14.53
C GLU A 30 -2.00 4.72 -13.35
N VAL A 31 -2.94 3.78 -13.26
CA VAL A 31 -2.95 2.74 -12.22
C VAL A 31 -1.72 1.83 -12.32
N ARG A 32 -1.30 1.45 -13.55
CA ARG A 32 -0.07 0.67 -13.75
C ARG A 32 1.18 1.43 -13.34
N THR A 33 1.25 2.72 -13.66
CA THR A 33 2.37 3.58 -13.23
C THR A 33 2.42 3.62 -11.71
N TYR A 34 1.28 3.84 -11.06
CA TYR A 34 1.16 3.80 -9.60
C TYR A 34 1.67 2.48 -9.01
N PHE A 35 1.22 1.32 -9.50
CA PHE A 35 1.69 0.02 -9.02
C PHE A 35 3.19 -0.21 -9.27
N THR A 36 3.70 0.24 -10.42
CA THR A 36 5.13 0.13 -10.74
C THR A 36 5.97 0.93 -9.75
N THR A 37 5.58 2.19 -9.50
CA THR A 37 6.25 3.06 -8.52
C THR A 37 6.13 2.50 -7.11
N LEU A 38 4.96 1.96 -6.75
CA LEU A 38 4.70 1.40 -5.44
C LEU A 38 5.59 0.17 -5.17
N LEU A 39 5.63 -0.79 -6.09
CA LEU A 39 6.46 -1.99 -5.97
C LEU A 39 7.96 -1.67 -5.98
N SER A 40 8.38 -0.75 -6.85
CA SER A 40 9.79 -0.34 -6.93
C SER A 40 10.25 0.36 -5.65
N ASN A 41 9.41 1.18 -5.03
CA ASN A 41 9.77 1.94 -3.83
C ASN A 41 9.64 1.13 -2.53
N LEU A 42 8.61 0.28 -2.36
CA LEU A 42 8.41 -0.47 -1.12
C LEU A 42 9.32 -1.70 -0.99
N HIS A 43 9.58 -2.38 -2.10
CA HIS A 43 10.22 -3.69 -2.10
C HIS A 43 11.61 -3.70 -2.74
N SER A 44 12.14 -2.53 -3.13
CA SER A 44 13.40 -2.40 -3.89
C SER A 44 13.44 -3.31 -5.12
N VAL A 45 12.27 -3.61 -5.70
CA VAL A 45 12.14 -4.43 -6.89
C VAL A 45 12.61 -3.62 -8.08
N PRO A 46 13.43 -4.19 -8.99
CA PRO A 46 13.82 -3.51 -10.21
C PRO A 46 12.59 -2.98 -10.96
N THR A 47 12.66 -1.75 -11.45
CA THR A 47 11.52 -1.10 -12.13
C THR A 47 10.99 -1.93 -13.30
N SER A 48 11.85 -2.72 -13.96
CA SER A 48 11.45 -3.66 -15.01
C SER A 48 10.50 -4.76 -14.52
N ASP A 49 10.80 -5.38 -13.38
CA ASP A 49 9.99 -6.45 -12.79
C ASP A 49 8.70 -5.89 -12.18
N ALA A 50 8.79 -4.72 -11.55
CA ALA A 50 7.63 -3.97 -11.07
C ALA A 50 6.67 -3.63 -12.21
N LYS A 51 7.20 -3.20 -13.37
CA LYS A 51 6.42 -2.91 -14.58
C LYS A 51 5.80 -4.18 -15.16
N GLY A 52 6.52 -5.30 -15.16
CA GLY A 52 5.99 -6.61 -15.57
C GLY A 52 4.79 -7.02 -14.71
N THR A 53 4.91 -6.85 -13.40
CA THR A 53 3.83 -7.13 -12.44
C THR A 53 2.65 -6.18 -12.65
N ALA A 54 2.89 -4.87 -12.73
CA ALA A 54 1.84 -3.87 -12.97
C ALA A 54 1.13 -4.07 -14.31
N SER A 55 1.82 -4.57 -15.34
CA SER A 55 1.23 -4.84 -16.67
C SER A 55 0.14 -5.91 -16.65
N LYS A 56 0.01 -6.71 -15.58
CA LYS A 56 -1.09 -7.66 -15.38
C LYS A 56 -2.44 -6.96 -15.17
N TRP A 57 -2.42 -5.68 -14.77
CA TRP A 57 -3.60 -4.84 -14.66
C TRP A 57 -4.06 -4.32 -16.02
N LYS A 58 -4.84 -5.12 -16.76
CA LYS A 58 -5.16 -4.84 -18.17
C LYS A 58 -6.26 -3.79 -18.37
N LEU A 59 -7.41 -4.00 -17.74
CA LEU A 59 -8.63 -3.22 -18.04
C LEU A 59 -9.11 -2.34 -16.87
N GLY A 60 -8.65 -2.64 -15.65
CA GLY A 60 -9.14 -1.96 -14.45
C GLY A 60 -8.84 -0.46 -14.45
N ARG A 61 -9.82 0.37 -14.11
CA ARG A 61 -9.60 1.78 -13.80
C ARG A 61 -9.28 1.98 -12.31
N GLY A 62 -9.05 3.23 -11.90
CA GLY A 62 -8.85 3.57 -10.50
C GLY A 62 -10.03 3.14 -9.61
N GLU A 63 -11.24 3.13 -10.15
CA GLU A 63 -12.45 2.66 -9.46
C GLU A 63 -12.40 1.16 -9.15
N GLU A 64 -12.07 0.33 -10.14
CA GLU A 64 -11.84 -1.11 -9.92
C GLU A 64 -10.69 -1.36 -8.94
N MET A 65 -9.62 -0.57 -9.01
CA MET A 65 -8.49 -0.66 -8.08
C MET A 65 -8.96 -0.49 -6.63
N LEU A 66 -9.88 0.44 -6.38
CA LEU A 66 -10.39 0.75 -5.04
C LEU A 66 -11.51 -0.20 -4.59
N SER A 67 -12.19 -0.86 -5.53
CA SER A 67 -13.37 -1.69 -5.29
C SER A 67 -13.04 -3.18 -5.15
N PHE A 68 -11.99 -3.66 -5.82
CA PHE A 68 -11.62 -5.07 -5.77
C PHE A 68 -11.16 -5.52 -4.39
N ASP A 69 -11.54 -6.74 -4.03
CA ASP A 69 -11.12 -7.44 -2.84
C ASP A 69 -9.70 -8.01 -2.96
N ILE A 70 -9.16 -8.46 -1.82
CA ILE A 70 -7.80 -9.01 -1.74
C ILE A 70 -7.61 -10.25 -2.60
N GLU A 71 -8.63 -11.09 -2.76
CA GLU A 71 -8.51 -12.33 -3.54
C GLU A 71 -8.37 -11.99 -5.03
N THR A 72 -9.15 -11.04 -5.53
CA THR A 72 -9.02 -10.51 -6.89
C THR A 72 -7.61 -9.98 -7.16
N TYR A 73 -7.04 -9.21 -6.23
CA TYR A 73 -5.65 -8.76 -6.33
C TYR A 73 -4.65 -9.92 -6.41
N ARG A 74 -4.85 -10.97 -5.61
CA ARG A 74 -4.00 -12.17 -5.60
C ARG A 74 -4.11 -12.97 -6.89
N GLN A 75 -5.29 -13.07 -7.48
CA GLN A 75 -5.50 -13.72 -8.78
C GLN A 75 -4.78 -12.97 -9.91
N ILE A 76 -4.78 -11.63 -9.88
CA ILE A 76 -4.13 -10.82 -10.92
C ILE A 76 -2.61 -10.82 -10.75
N PHE A 77 -2.12 -10.50 -9.56
CA PHE A 77 -0.70 -10.21 -9.32
C PHE A 77 0.08 -11.39 -8.71
N GLY A 78 -0.61 -12.38 -8.16
CA GLY A 78 -0.02 -13.43 -7.33
C GLY A 78 -0.17 -13.13 -5.85
N TRP A 79 0.07 -14.14 -5.01
CA TRP A 79 -0.18 -14.08 -3.57
C TRP A 79 0.56 -12.93 -2.88
N GLU A 80 1.86 -12.80 -3.12
CA GLU A 80 2.72 -11.82 -2.46
C GLU A 80 2.43 -10.39 -2.95
N ALA A 81 2.56 -10.16 -4.26
CA ALA A 81 2.36 -8.85 -4.86
C ALA A 81 0.91 -8.35 -4.67
N GLY A 82 -0.08 -9.23 -4.82
CA GLY A 82 -1.49 -8.88 -4.63
C GLY A 82 -1.78 -8.43 -3.19
N THR A 83 -1.24 -9.15 -2.19
CA THR A 83 -1.41 -8.79 -0.78
C THR A 83 -0.76 -7.44 -0.46
N ALA A 84 0.45 -7.19 -0.96
CA ALA A 84 1.17 -5.93 -0.74
C ALA A 84 0.44 -4.72 -1.37
N LEU A 85 0.01 -4.86 -2.63
CA LEU A 85 -0.71 -3.81 -3.36
C LEU A 85 -2.05 -3.48 -2.69
N PHE A 86 -2.85 -4.50 -2.34
CA PHE A 86 -4.13 -4.31 -1.66
C PHE A 86 -3.97 -3.64 -0.29
N GLY A 87 -2.97 -4.07 0.48
CA GLY A 87 -2.66 -3.49 1.78
C GLY A 87 -2.34 -2.00 1.69
N HIS A 88 -1.54 -1.60 0.69
CA HIS A 88 -1.19 -0.20 0.51
C HIS A 88 -2.39 0.65 0.07
N VAL A 89 -3.15 0.20 -0.93
CA VAL A 89 -4.37 0.88 -1.42
C VAL A 89 -5.35 1.11 -0.27
N ASN A 90 -5.61 0.10 0.57
CA ASN A 90 -6.55 0.24 1.69
C ASN A 90 -6.00 1.04 2.87
N ALA A 91 -4.71 0.92 3.20
CA ALA A 91 -4.10 1.74 4.25
C ALA A 91 -4.24 3.24 3.93
N THR A 92 -4.15 3.61 2.65
CA THR A 92 -4.32 4.98 2.20
C THR A 92 -5.79 5.43 2.11
N LYS A 93 -6.76 4.51 1.92
CA LYS A 93 -8.21 4.79 2.06
C LYS A 93 -8.56 5.17 3.49
N SER A 94 -8.03 4.44 4.48
CA SER A 94 -8.31 4.69 5.90
C SER A 94 -7.70 6.01 6.42
N LYS A 95 -6.64 6.52 5.78
CA LYS A 95 -6.05 7.82 6.14
C LYS A 95 -6.91 9.04 5.78
N LYS A 96 -7.95 8.90 4.94
CA LYS A 96 -8.94 9.98 4.70
C LYS A 96 -9.94 10.16 5.85
N GLY A 97 -9.96 9.26 6.85
CA GLY A 97 -10.78 9.38 8.06
C GLY A 97 -10.00 9.65 9.36
N ALA A 98 -8.67 9.75 9.30
CA ALA A 98 -7.84 9.93 10.49
C ALA A 98 -7.15 11.29 10.44
N GLY A 99 -7.73 12.27 11.14
CA GLY A 99 -7.01 13.47 11.55
C GLY A 99 -5.71 13.11 12.26
N ASN A 100 -4.69 13.93 12.02
CA ASN A 100 -3.47 13.96 12.83
C ASN A 100 -3.85 14.15 14.32
N PRO A 101 -3.09 13.61 15.29
CA PRO A 101 -2.00 14.45 15.75
C PRO A 101 -0.68 13.72 16.04
N LYS A 102 0.38 14.40 15.62
CA LYS A 102 1.72 14.39 16.19
C LYS A 102 1.60 14.86 17.65
N GLY A 103 1.91 13.99 18.60
CA GLY A 103 1.91 14.31 20.04
C GLY A 103 3.07 13.60 20.70
N GLN A 104 4.10 14.37 21.06
CA GLN A 104 5.25 13.93 21.83
C GLN A 104 4.83 13.38 23.19
N SER A 105 5.63 12.42 23.65
CA SER A 105 5.94 12.04 25.02
C SER A 105 5.14 12.73 26.14
N SER A 106 4.39 11.93 26.89
CA SER A 106 4.26 12.11 28.33
C SER A 106 3.91 10.76 28.96
N GLU A 107 4.89 10.25 29.68
CA GLU A 107 4.77 9.23 30.71
C GLU A 107 3.51 9.45 31.57
N ARG A 108 2.63 8.45 31.62
CA ARG A 108 1.99 8.00 32.88
C ARG A 108 1.16 6.74 32.68
N GLU A 109 1.53 5.76 33.50
CA GLU A 109 0.62 4.86 34.21
C GLU A 109 -0.08 3.76 33.41
N ARG A 110 0.46 2.54 33.55
CA ARG A 110 -0.25 1.29 33.25
C ARG A 110 -1.32 1.08 34.33
N PRO A 111 -2.49 0.55 33.97
CA PRO A 111 -2.78 -0.79 34.48
C PRO A 111 -3.31 -1.73 33.39
N LYS A 112 -2.50 -2.76 33.15
CA LYS A 112 -2.84 -4.18 32.96
C LYS A 112 -4.25 -4.49 32.43
N ARG A 113 -4.42 -4.45 31.11
CA ARG A 113 -5.45 -5.25 30.41
C ARG A 113 -4.76 -6.48 29.82
N ASP A 114 -5.37 -7.65 30.03
CA ASP A 114 -4.88 -8.91 29.48
C ASP A 114 -5.03 -8.91 27.95
N ILE A 115 -4.17 -9.65 27.24
CA ILE A 115 -4.03 -9.63 25.76
C ILE A 115 -5.32 -9.98 25.02
N PHE A 116 -6.29 -10.59 25.69
CA PHE A 116 -7.60 -10.94 25.13
C PHE A 116 -8.75 -10.01 25.54
N GLY A 117 -8.48 -8.89 26.22
CA GLY A 117 -9.50 -7.87 26.49
C GLY A 117 -10.65 -8.31 27.41
N LEU A 118 -10.45 -9.32 28.24
CA LEU A 118 -11.44 -9.75 29.24
C LEU A 118 -11.24 -8.99 30.55
N GLU A 119 -12.31 -8.40 31.09
CA GLU A 119 -12.33 -7.86 32.45
C GLU A 119 -12.21 -9.01 33.47
N PRO A 120 -11.33 -8.89 34.50
CA PRO A 120 -11.32 -9.85 35.59
C PRO A 120 -12.50 -9.54 36.52
N GLY A 121 -13.64 -10.15 36.27
CA GLY A 121 -14.83 -9.87 37.06
C GLY A 121 -16.12 -10.41 36.47
N CYS A 122 -16.19 -11.72 36.22
CA CYS A 122 -17.46 -12.41 36.07
C CYS A 122 -17.44 -13.65 36.95
N GLU A 123 -17.77 -13.43 38.21
CA GLU A 123 -18.29 -14.45 39.10
C GLU A 123 -19.59 -14.99 38.46
N SER A 124 -19.56 -16.22 37.98
CA SER A 124 -20.76 -17.00 37.68
C SER A 124 -20.65 -18.32 38.41
N ILE A 125 -21.02 -18.25 39.69
CA ILE A 125 -21.80 -19.29 40.34
C ILE A 125 -22.87 -19.80 39.35
N TYR A 126 -22.89 -21.12 39.08
CA TYR A 126 -24.08 -21.99 39.11
C TYR A 126 -23.72 -23.43 38.62
N PHE A 127 -23.88 -24.37 39.56
CA PHE A 127 -24.43 -25.74 39.42
C PHE A 127 -23.91 -26.71 38.33
N ARG A 128 -23.27 -27.81 38.77
CA ARG A 128 -23.92 -29.13 38.96
C ARG A 128 -23.06 -30.07 39.80
#